data_AF-A0A8J3C6I6-F1
#
_entry.id   AF-A0A8J3C6I6-F1
#
_cell.length_a   1.000
_cell.length_b   1.000
_cell.length_c   1.000
_cell.angle_alpha   90.00
_cell.angle_beta   90.00
_cell.angle_gamma   90.00
#
_symmetry.space_group_name_H-M   'P 1'
#
loop_
_entity.id
_entity.type
_entity.pdbx_description
1 polymer ?
#
loop_
_entity_poly.entity_id
_entity_poly.type
_entity_poly.pdbx_seq_one_letter_code
_entity_poly.pdbx_strand_id
1 'polypeptide(L)'
;MNSHPTAHARISRDKGGESTTGARKRIIAGALAGTVAAALATALSASPAAAVSPAAAVSPAAALSPTAAVSPAAGIAGGTDDGRPAATGHRWADVTSEPASARRRAPGGPSTGLAATGAACSATVNGKRTCLEITPATSTTRPPASARTGPAAQTGPAAQTGSASARAGSASARIGEIPAPPWWCVETDFSVILAGSRTEACQRFVAVYTTWRTIDGVITETGQMKLLMTSHTPVHALDNEWTHYLHAGAIMSYGDAIGANLNAVGEPSGECSVRQNVFDGGSMPLGALRQGELGLTGTATAVGAIGYCRSGWTITVTAPGYNPASMTIRSTGIRCDNATGGNPRSAGCVIPWYAAAVTYSHVQQRTVAAHVEQAQGSGLPGATFDRPLTRASDTIRQRNRELACHDAVSLEGESCDEYPLASSQQGLTAGGTRRSFAGCLFPFIPSATGPTGVSVCMVDENDNWSQGGKMSVFYHNNRVLEGDPFRVLVVP
;
A
#
# COMPACT_ATOMS: atom_id res chain seq x y z
N MET A 1 24.73 -6.86 -63.51
CA MET A 1 25.15 -8.25 -63.24
C MET A 1 24.36 -8.77 -62.06
N ASN A 2 23.48 -9.73 -62.37
CA ASN A 2 22.71 -10.67 -61.55
C ASN A 2 21.98 -10.19 -60.28
N SER A 3 20.71 -9.87 -60.53
CA SER A 3 19.54 -9.97 -59.63
C SER A 3 18.95 -11.39 -59.63
N HIS A 4 18.67 -11.97 -58.47
CA HIS A 4 17.68 -13.04 -58.30
C HIS A 4 17.00 -12.98 -56.91
N PRO A 5 15.67 -13.19 -56.82
CA PRO A 5 14.90 -13.28 -55.58
C PRO A 5 14.60 -14.74 -55.17
N THR A 6 14.27 -14.97 -53.90
CA THR A 6 13.76 -16.27 -53.41
C THR A 6 12.35 -16.15 -52.85
N ALA A 7 11.54 -17.14 -53.19
CA ALA A 7 10.10 -17.23 -53.00
C ALA A 7 9.71 -18.38 -52.05
N HIS A 8 8.56 -18.18 -51.38
CA HIS A 8 7.50 -19.11 -50.95
C HIS A 8 7.80 -20.48 -50.31
N ALA A 9 7.14 -20.73 -49.16
CA ALA A 9 6.36 -21.96 -48.92
C ALA A 9 5.22 -21.72 -47.91
N ARG A 10 3.96 -21.78 -48.37
CA ARG A 10 2.74 -21.98 -47.58
C ARG A 10 2.40 -23.47 -47.62
N ILE A 11 2.07 -24.07 -46.47
CA ILE A 11 1.50 -25.42 -46.39
C ILE A 11 0.02 -25.28 -46.01
N SER A 12 -0.86 -25.68 -46.94
CA SER A 12 -2.27 -25.98 -46.71
C SER A 12 -2.42 -27.50 -46.64
N ARG A 13 -3.22 -27.99 -45.69
CA ARG A 13 -3.71 -29.38 -45.67
C ARG A 13 -5.22 -29.36 -45.45
N ASP A 14 -5.92 -29.64 -46.54
CA ASP A 14 -7.32 -30.09 -46.59
C ASP A 14 -7.34 -31.60 -46.79
N LYS A 15 -8.14 -32.32 -45.99
CA LYS A 15 -8.87 -33.57 -46.26
C LYS A 15 -9.91 -33.67 -45.11
N GLY A 16 -11.23 -33.69 -45.30
CA GLY A 16 -12.03 -34.40 -46.28
C GLY A 16 -12.56 -35.69 -45.65
N GLY A 17 -13.86 -35.78 -45.34
CA GLY A 17 -14.49 -37.00 -44.80
C GLY A 17 -15.94 -36.82 -44.32
N GLU A 18 -16.89 -37.17 -45.19
CA GLU A 18 -18.35 -37.21 -45.04
C GLU A 18 -18.91 -38.40 -44.23
N SER A 19 -20.23 -38.32 -43.94
CA SER A 19 -21.19 -39.41 -43.65
C SER A 19 -21.14 -40.07 -42.26
N THR A 20 -22.22 -40.44 -41.56
CA THR A 20 -23.64 -40.68 -41.90
C THR A 20 -24.47 -40.73 -40.59
N THR A 21 -25.73 -40.30 -40.71
CA THR A 21 -26.99 -40.88 -40.16
C THR A 21 -26.95 -41.92 -39.01
N GLY A 22 -27.81 -41.73 -37.98
CA GLY A 22 -28.22 -42.85 -37.12
C GLY A 22 -29.01 -42.48 -35.86
N ALA A 23 -30.32 -42.66 -35.89
CA ALA A 23 -31.27 -42.43 -34.79
C ALA A 23 -31.40 -43.61 -33.81
N ARG A 24 -31.77 -43.33 -32.54
CA ARG A 24 -32.73 -44.05 -31.63
C ARG A 24 -32.42 -43.66 -30.16
N LYS A 25 -33.33 -43.07 -29.36
CA LYS A 25 -34.63 -43.48 -28.76
C LYS A 25 -34.47 -44.22 -27.41
N ARG A 26 -35.22 -43.71 -26.40
CA ARG A 26 -35.64 -44.23 -25.06
C ARG A 26 -34.94 -43.56 -23.86
N ILE A 27 -35.63 -42.70 -23.09
CA ILE A 27 -36.60 -42.97 -22.00
C ILE A 27 -35.95 -43.73 -20.83
N ILE A 28 -35.87 -43.11 -19.65
CA ILE A 28 -36.43 -43.58 -18.35
C ILE A 28 -36.31 -42.46 -17.30
N ALA A 29 -37.38 -42.30 -16.54
CA ALA A 29 -37.55 -41.41 -15.40
C ALA A 29 -36.81 -41.91 -14.14
N GLY A 30 -36.57 -41.03 -13.18
CA GLY A 30 -36.06 -41.42 -11.87
C GLY A 30 -35.90 -40.24 -10.92
N ALA A 31 -37.02 -39.78 -10.35
CA ALA A 31 -37.04 -38.95 -9.16
C ALA A 31 -36.65 -39.81 -7.94
N LEU A 32 -35.78 -39.29 -7.07
CA LEU A 32 -35.71 -39.75 -5.68
C LEU A 32 -35.29 -38.58 -4.79
N ALA A 33 -36.26 -38.15 -4.01
CA ALA A 33 -36.11 -37.31 -2.84
C ALA A 33 -35.35 -38.09 -1.75
N GLY A 34 -34.44 -37.41 -1.07
CA GLY A 34 -33.69 -37.94 0.06
C GLY A 34 -33.45 -36.84 1.08
N THR A 35 -34.47 -36.61 1.91
CA THR A 35 -34.40 -35.89 3.18
C THR A 35 -33.40 -36.55 4.13
N VAL A 36 -32.42 -35.81 4.64
CA VAL A 36 -31.70 -36.18 5.87
C VAL A 36 -31.93 -35.09 6.90
N ALA A 37 -32.46 -35.54 8.03
CA ALA A 37 -32.95 -34.76 9.14
C ALA A 37 -31.81 -34.22 10.03
N ALA A 38 -32.18 -33.19 10.76
CA ALA A 38 -31.42 -32.48 11.77
C ALA A 38 -30.92 -33.39 12.91
N ALA A 39 -29.73 -33.05 13.43
CA ALA A 39 -29.32 -33.39 14.78
C ALA A 39 -28.77 -32.12 15.46
N LEU A 40 -29.58 -31.53 16.32
CA LEU A 40 -29.20 -30.43 17.22
C LEU A 40 -29.65 -30.86 18.62
N ALA A 41 -28.70 -31.17 19.50
CA ALA A 41 -28.95 -31.26 20.94
C ALA A 41 -27.64 -31.22 21.74
N THR A 42 -27.37 -30.02 22.26
CA THR A 42 -27.07 -29.74 23.68
C THR A 42 -26.03 -30.57 24.44
N ALA A 43 -24.94 -29.91 24.82
CA ALA A 43 -24.27 -30.16 26.10
C ALA A 43 -23.88 -28.81 26.74
N LEU A 44 -24.61 -28.46 27.80
CA LEU A 44 -24.32 -27.35 28.71
C LEU A 44 -23.22 -27.73 29.71
N SER A 45 -22.44 -26.70 30.05
CA SER A 45 -21.89 -26.40 31.39
C SER A 45 -20.99 -27.41 32.10
N ALA A 46 -19.69 -27.09 32.17
CA ALA A 46 -18.88 -27.33 33.34
C ALA A 46 -17.88 -26.16 33.51
N SER A 47 -18.02 -25.41 34.61
CA SER A 47 -17.00 -24.47 35.11
C SER A 47 -16.03 -25.21 36.02
N PRO A 48 -14.75 -24.81 36.02
CA PRO A 48 -13.98 -24.73 37.26
C PRO A 48 -13.35 -23.33 37.38
N ALA A 49 -13.62 -22.61 38.47
CA ALA A 49 -12.86 -22.64 39.72
C ALA A 49 -11.63 -21.72 39.70
N ALA A 50 -11.80 -20.61 40.42
CA ALA A 50 -10.85 -19.83 41.20
C ALA A 50 -9.35 -19.99 40.92
N ALA A 51 -8.72 -18.90 40.48
CA ALA A 51 -7.28 -18.67 40.61
C ALA A 51 -7.01 -17.29 41.24
N VAL A 52 -6.74 -17.34 42.54
CA VAL A 52 -5.74 -16.60 43.34
C VAL A 52 -5.10 -15.36 42.71
N SER A 53 -5.31 -14.21 43.35
CA SER A 53 -4.50 -12.99 43.18
C SER A 53 -3.19 -13.08 43.96
N PRO A 54 -2.07 -12.55 43.44
CA PRO A 54 -0.95 -12.12 44.28
C PRO A 54 -0.80 -10.59 44.29
N ALA A 55 -0.85 -10.08 45.52
CA ALA A 55 0.06 -9.10 46.13
C ALA A 55 0.72 -8.01 45.27
N ALA A 56 0.29 -6.78 45.55
CA ALA A 56 1.09 -5.59 45.85
C ALA A 56 2.58 -5.59 45.44
N ALA A 57 2.91 -4.75 44.46
CA ALA A 57 4.27 -4.23 44.25
C ALA A 57 4.32 -2.74 44.63
N VAL A 58 5.26 -2.46 45.51
CA VAL A 58 5.59 -1.18 46.14
C VAL A 58 6.28 -0.25 45.14
N SER A 59 5.85 1.02 45.09
CA SER A 59 6.55 2.10 44.38
C SER A 59 7.76 2.59 45.20
N PRO A 60 8.85 3.01 44.54
CA PRO A 60 9.70 4.04 45.11
C PRO A 60 9.74 5.30 44.24
N ALA A 61 9.40 6.40 44.92
CA ALA A 61 10.12 7.66 45.01
C ALA A 61 10.66 8.33 43.73
N ALA A 62 10.09 9.53 43.53
CA ALA A 62 10.62 10.64 42.75
C ALA A 62 12.07 11.02 43.10
N ALA A 63 12.84 11.44 42.09
CA ALA A 63 13.95 12.36 42.28
C ALA A 63 14.21 13.20 41.01
N LEU A 64 13.95 14.50 41.17
CA LEU A 64 14.77 15.66 40.79
C LEU A 64 15.04 15.95 39.29
N SER A 65 14.47 17.08 38.87
CA SER A 65 14.85 17.94 37.75
C SER A 65 16.32 18.43 37.82
N PRO A 66 16.89 18.83 36.68
CA PRO A 66 17.88 19.90 36.66
C PRO A 66 17.37 21.14 35.91
N THR A 67 17.46 22.25 36.62
CA THR A 67 17.46 23.64 36.12
C THR A 67 18.72 23.96 35.31
N ALA A 68 18.50 24.54 34.13
CA ALA A 68 19.07 25.78 33.59
C ALA A 68 20.60 26.00 33.41
N ALA A 69 20.85 26.83 32.38
CA ALA A 69 22.04 27.63 32.07
C ALA A 69 23.08 26.91 31.16
N VAL A 70 23.73 27.50 30.15
CA VAL A 70 24.09 28.89 29.80
C VAL A 70 24.32 28.95 28.27
N SER A 71 23.87 30.01 27.59
CA SER A 71 24.40 30.42 26.27
C SER A 71 25.66 31.26 26.43
N PRO A 72 26.56 31.28 25.43
CA PRO A 72 26.96 32.59 24.94
C PRO A 72 26.93 32.70 23.42
N ALA A 73 26.56 33.90 22.99
CA ALA A 73 26.67 34.41 21.65
C ALA A 73 28.02 35.10 21.42
N ALA A 74 28.26 35.38 20.13
CA ALA A 74 29.11 36.42 19.56
C ALA A 74 30.54 36.06 19.14
N GLY A 75 30.81 36.34 17.85
CA GLY A 75 32.12 36.34 17.23
C GLY A 75 32.04 36.53 15.72
N ILE A 76 31.50 37.68 15.27
CA ILE A 76 31.63 38.17 13.88
C ILE A 76 32.82 39.13 13.81
N ALA A 77 33.81 38.79 12.97
CA ALA A 77 34.78 39.69 12.32
C ALA A 77 35.32 38.87 11.13
N GLY A 78 35.29 39.29 9.87
CA GLY A 78 35.74 40.57 9.33
C GLY A 78 37.15 40.37 8.77
N GLY A 79 37.27 40.10 7.46
CA GLY A 79 38.57 39.90 6.80
C GLY A 79 38.44 39.87 5.28
N THR A 80 38.78 41.01 4.68
CA THR A 80 38.84 41.31 3.25
C THR A 80 40.14 40.84 2.59
N ASP A 81 40.03 40.63 1.28
CA ASP A 81 40.99 40.87 0.20
C ASP A 81 42.19 39.96 -0.13
N ASP A 82 42.20 39.71 -1.45
CA ASP A 82 43.29 39.67 -2.43
C ASP A 82 44.27 38.48 -2.55
N GLY A 83 44.34 37.95 -3.79
CA GLY A 83 45.57 37.34 -4.30
C GLY A 83 45.41 36.16 -5.26
N ARG A 84 45.01 36.41 -6.52
CA ARG A 84 45.32 35.57 -7.70
C ARG A 84 46.87 35.44 -7.87
N PRO A 85 47.45 34.45 -8.62
CA PRO A 85 47.08 34.07 -10.00
C PRO A 85 47.17 32.56 -10.35
N ALA A 86 46.29 32.06 -11.22
CA ALA A 86 46.51 31.65 -12.63
C ALA A 86 47.44 30.43 -12.89
N ALA A 87 46.87 29.35 -13.43
CA ALA A 87 47.41 28.62 -14.59
C ALA A 87 46.41 27.56 -15.13
N THR A 88 46.16 27.65 -16.45
CA THR A 88 45.97 26.55 -17.43
C THR A 88 45.11 25.34 -17.02
N GLY A 89 43.96 25.01 -17.61
CA GLY A 89 43.57 25.09 -19.01
C GLY A 89 43.31 23.67 -19.51
N HIS A 90 42.06 23.33 -19.85
CA HIS A 90 41.72 22.38 -20.92
C HIS A 90 40.25 22.51 -21.29
N ARG A 91 40.03 22.83 -22.57
CA ARG A 91 38.75 22.80 -23.29
C ARG A 91 38.21 21.38 -23.35
N TRP A 92 36.92 21.22 -23.11
CA TRP A 92 36.08 20.29 -23.85
C TRP A 92 34.85 21.05 -24.33
N ALA A 93 34.59 20.93 -25.63
CA ALA A 93 33.60 21.69 -26.36
C ALA A 93 32.19 21.22 -26.05
N ASP A 94 31.28 22.20 -26.10
CA ASP A 94 29.84 22.07 -26.03
C ASP A 94 29.29 21.02 -27.02
N VAL A 95 28.49 20.10 -26.49
CA VAL A 95 27.41 19.43 -27.22
C VAL A 95 26.16 19.63 -26.38
N THR A 96 25.46 20.76 -26.59
CA THR A 96 24.14 21.00 -26.01
C THR A 96 23.08 20.86 -27.09
N SER A 97 22.42 19.71 -27.13
CA SER A 97 21.04 19.59 -27.59
C SER A 97 20.39 18.38 -26.95
N GLU A 98 20.06 18.46 -25.66
CA GLU A 98 19.05 17.59 -25.05
C GLU A 98 17.65 18.15 -25.36
N PRO A 99 16.66 17.30 -25.71
CA PRO A 99 15.28 17.72 -25.78
C PRO A 99 14.76 18.00 -24.37
N ALA A 100 13.95 19.05 -24.26
CA ALA A 100 13.31 19.52 -23.03
C ALA A 100 12.57 18.39 -22.30
N SER A 101 13.25 17.74 -21.35
CA SER A 101 12.63 16.92 -20.34
C SER A 101 11.89 17.86 -19.40
N ALA A 102 10.57 17.95 -19.57
CA ALA A 102 9.70 18.66 -18.65
C ALA A 102 9.94 18.12 -17.24
N ARG A 103 10.69 18.86 -16.41
CA ARG A 103 10.75 18.67 -14.97
C ARG A 103 9.35 18.91 -14.41
N ARG A 104 8.52 17.88 -14.44
CA ARG A 104 7.32 17.81 -13.62
C ARG A 104 7.83 17.78 -12.18
N ARG A 105 7.57 18.86 -11.42
CA ARG A 105 7.68 18.81 -9.96
C ARG A 105 6.97 17.55 -9.51
N ALA A 106 7.66 16.70 -8.75
CA ALA A 106 7.01 15.64 -8.00
C ALA A 106 5.86 16.31 -7.21
N PRO A 107 4.59 15.96 -7.46
CA PRO A 107 3.50 16.46 -6.63
C PRO A 107 3.82 16.09 -5.19
N GLY A 108 3.57 17.01 -4.25
CA GLY A 108 3.95 16.88 -2.84
C GLY A 108 3.72 15.46 -2.33
N GLY A 109 4.72 14.93 -1.62
CA GLY A 109 4.77 13.53 -1.20
C GLY A 109 3.41 13.05 -0.69
N PRO A 110 3.00 11.81 -1.02
CA PRO A 110 1.66 11.32 -0.73
C PRO A 110 1.36 11.50 0.75
N SER A 111 0.40 12.37 1.06
CA SER A 111 -0.17 12.49 2.40
C SER A 111 -0.70 11.11 2.80
N THR A 112 -0.01 10.43 3.72
CA THR A 112 -0.44 9.15 4.31
C THR A 112 -1.64 9.33 5.24
N GLY A 113 -1.95 10.57 5.61
CA GLY A 113 -3.11 10.95 6.40
C GLY A 113 -4.37 11.12 5.56
N LEU A 114 -5.48 10.65 6.12
CA LEU A 114 -6.81 10.93 5.63
C LEU A 114 -7.05 12.45 5.60
N ALA A 115 -7.28 13.01 4.43
CA ALA A 115 -7.90 14.33 4.31
C ALA A 115 -9.42 14.16 4.40
N ALA A 116 -9.93 13.77 5.57
CA ALA A 116 -11.33 14.03 5.87
C ALA A 116 -11.43 15.52 6.19
N THR A 117 -12.13 16.27 5.35
CA THR A 117 -12.61 17.59 5.74
C THR A 117 -13.50 17.41 6.98
N GLY A 118 -13.23 18.20 8.02
CA GLY A 118 -13.86 18.08 9.34
C GLY A 118 -15.40 18.14 9.32
N ALA A 119 -16.00 18.07 10.52
CA ALA A 119 -17.45 18.07 10.73
C ALA A 119 -18.20 19.00 9.77
N ALA A 120 -19.12 18.43 9.01
CA ALA A 120 -19.95 19.15 8.07
C ALA A 120 -21.35 19.30 8.64
N CYS A 121 -21.70 20.53 9.00
CA CYS A 121 -23.01 20.85 9.53
C CYS A 121 -23.86 21.60 8.51
N SER A 122 -25.14 21.25 8.44
CA SER A 122 -26.11 22.04 7.68
C SER A 122 -26.38 23.39 8.35
N ALA A 123 -26.84 24.35 7.57
CA ALA A 123 -27.39 25.59 8.11
C ALA A 123 -28.64 25.30 8.96
N THR A 124 -28.83 26.08 10.03
CA THR A 124 -30.04 26.00 10.85
C THR A 124 -31.24 26.50 10.06
N VAL A 125 -32.24 25.66 9.84
CA VAL A 125 -33.49 26.02 9.17
C VAL A 125 -34.66 25.59 10.04
N ASN A 126 -35.59 26.52 10.33
CA ASN A 126 -36.71 26.29 11.24
C ASN A 126 -36.28 25.75 12.61
N GLY A 127 -35.19 26.30 13.14
CA GLY A 127 -34.60 25.88 14.41
C GLY A 127 -33.92 24.51 14.36
N LYS A 128 -33.86 23.82 13.22
CA LYS A 128 -33.26 22.49 13.08
C LYS A 128 -31.91 22.55 12.41
N ARG A 129 -30.96 21.75 12.90
CA ARG A 129 -29.60 21.61 12.37
C ARG A 129 -29.17 20.15 12.40
N THR A 130 -28.32 19.78 11.45
CA THR A 130 -27.69 18.46 11.40
C THR A 130 -26.20 18.61 11.24
N CYS A 131 -25.44 17.63 11.74
CA CYS A 131 -24.00 17.54 11.55
C CYS A 131 -23.64 16.10 11.21
N LEU A 132 -22.69 15.94 10.30
CA LEU A 132 -22.06 14.66 9.97
C LEU A 132 -20.55 14.82 10.14
N GLU A 133 -19.95 14.02 11.01
CA GLU A 133 -18.53 14.10 11.33
C GLU A 133 -17.91 12.71 11.47
N ILE A 134 -16.62 12.61 11.20
CA ILE A 134 -15.85 11.40 11.52
C ILE A 134 -15.38 11.54 12.97
N THR A 135 -15.71 10.57 13.82
CA THR A 135 -15.09 10.51 15.14
C THR A 135 -13.60 10.24 14.94
N PRO A 136 -12.70 11.15 15.34
CA PRO A 136 -11.28 10.84 15.33
C PRO A 136 -11.08 9.60 16.21
N ALA A 137 -10.16 8.71 15.85
CA ALA A 137 -9.72 7.69 16.79
C ALA A 137 -9.30 8.42 18.06
N THR A 138 -10.08 8.29 19.14
CA THR A 138 -9.49 8.32 20.45
C THR A 138 -8.47 7.20 20.40
N SER A 139 -7.19 7.56 20.32
CA SER A 139 -6.07 6.64 20.42
C SER A 139 -6.20 5.96 21.77
N THR A 140 -7.03 4.93 21.85
CA THR A 140 -6.85 3.89 22.83
C THR A 140 -5.57 3.27 22.37
N THR A 141 -4.46 3.63 23.03
CA THR A 141 -3.15 3.02 22.88
C THR A 141 -3.28 1.54 23.20
N ARG A 142 -3.83 0.78 22.25
CA ARG A 142 -3.56 -0.63 22.16
C ARG A 142 -2.08 -0.70 21.77
N PRO A 143 -1.25 -1.46 22.50
CA PRO A 143 0.12 -1.70 22.07
C PRO A 143 0.08 -2.10 20.59
N PRO A 144 1.02 -1.64 19.74
CA PRO A 144 1.09 -2.13 18.38
C PRO A 144 0.98 -3.64 18.47
N ALA A 145 0.02 -4.22 17.74
CA ALA A 145 0.00 -5.66 17.59
C ALA A 145 1.41 -5.98 17.08
N SER A 146 2.28 -6.51 17.96
CA SER A 146 3.54 -7.13 17.55
C SER A 146 3.15 -7.92 16.34
N ALA A 147 3.74 -7.60 15.18
CA ALA A 147 3.53 -8.31 13.95
C ALA A 147 3.52 -9.78 14.34
N ARG A 148 2.32 -10.36 14.42
CA ARG A 148 2.18 -11.74 14.83
C ARG A 148 2.77 -12.42 13.62
N THR A 149 4.04 -12.81 13.73
CA THR A 149 4.61 -13.85 12.91
C THR A 149 3.62 -14.98 13.07
N GLY A 150 2.70 -15.10 12.11
CA GLY A 150 1.83 -16.25 12.04
C GLY A 150 2.73 -17.47 12.17
N PRO A 151 2.33 -18.51 12.92
CA PRO A 151 3.09 -19.73 12.95
C PRO A 151 3.39 -20.12 11.50
N ALA A 152 4.66 -20.42 11.23
CA ALA A 152 5.12 -20.92 9.94
C ALA A 152 4.08 -21.93 9.43
N ALA A 153 3.51 -21.63 8.26
CA ALA A 153 2.54 -22.50 7.61
C ALA A 153 3.12 -23.91 7.60
N GLN A 154 2.51 -24.83 8.35
CA GLN A 154 2.88 -26.23 8.32
C GLN A 154 2.78 -26.70 6.87
N THR A 155 3.88 -27.28 6.39
CA THR A 155 4.00 -27.92 5.09
C THR A 155 3.02 -29.08 4.98
N GLY A 156 1.82 -28.81 4.46
CA GLY A 156 0.95 -29.80 3.82
C GLY A 156 1.37 -30.02 2.35
N PRO A 157 1.06 -31.18 1.77
CA PRO A 157 1.71 -31.66 0.54
C PRO A 157 1.36 -30.80 -0.67
N ALA A 158 2.32 -30.72 -1.60
CA ALA A 158 2.30 -29.99 -2.86
C ALA A 158 0.92 -29.90 -3.52
N ALA A 159 0.25 -28.76 -3.32
CA ALA A 159 -0.86 -28.34 -4.17
C ALA A 159 -0.27 -27.72 -5.44
N GLN A 160 -0.53 -28.37 -6.55
CA GLN A 160 -0.16 -27.95 -7.88
C GLN A 160 -0.61 -26.50 -8.13
N THR A 161 0.30 -25.75 -8.76
CA THR A 161 0.11 -24.42 -9.32
C THR A 161 -1.03 -24.41 -10.34
N GLY A 162 -2.21 -24.03 -9.84
CA GLY A 162 -3.35 -23.63 -10.64
C GLY A 162 -3.88 -22.30 -10.11
N SER A 163 -3.13 -21.21 -10.31
CA SER A 163 -3.64 -19.86 -10.15
C SER A 163 -4.70 -19.63 -11.23
N ALA A 164 -5.93 -20.06 -10.96
CA ALA A 164 -7.10 -19.55 -11.65
C ALA A 164 -7.25 -18.07 -11.25
N SER A 165 -6.54 -17.22 -11.97
CA SER A 165 -6.85 -15.81 -12.13
C SER A 165 -8.29 -15.74 -12.64
N ALA A 166 -9.25 -15.56 -11.73
CA ALA A 166 -10.59 -15.13 -12.10
C ALA A 166 -10.43 -13.75 -12.73
N ARG A 167 -10.27 -13.75 -14.05
CA ARG A 167 -10.41 -12.56 -14.88
C ARG A 167 -11.83 -12.08 -14.60
N ALA A 168 -11.98 -11.01 -13.82
CA ALA A 168 -13.23 -10.28 -13.70
C ALA A 168 -13.52 -9.72 -15.10
N GLY A 169 -14.17 -10.53 -15.93
CA GLY A 169 -14.59 -10.13 -17.26
C GLY A 169 -15.56 -8.97 -17.11
N SER A 170 -15.28 -7.89 -17.83
CA SER A 170 -16.14 -6.72 -18.02
C SER A 170 -17.47 -7.12 -18.69
N ALA A 171 -18.34 -7.80 -17.95
CA ALA A 171 -19.73 -8.01 -18.30
C ALA A 171 -20.56 -6.90 -17.64
N SER A 172 -21.32 -6.17 -18.44
CA SER A 172 -22.27 -5.14 -17.99
C SER A 172 -23.19 -5.73 -16.91
N ALA A 173 -22.96 -5.36 -15.65
CA ALA A 173 -23.47 -6.06 -14.48
C ALA A 173 -24.84 -5.50 -14.06
N ARG A 174 -25.83 -6.40 -13.90
CA ARG A 174 -26.79 -6.27 -12.79
C ARG A 174 -25.97 -6.01 -11.53
N ILE A 175 -26.41 -5.15 -10.61
CA ILE A 175 -25.71 -4.88 -9.34
C ILE A 175 -25.22 -6.21 -8.77
N GLY A 176 -23.94 -6.50 -8.98
CA GLY A 176 -23.32 -7.73 -8.52
C GLY A 176 -23.30 -7.66 -7.00
N GLU A 177 -23.27 -8.81 -6.34
CA GLU A 177 -23.02 -8.83 -4.91
C GLU A 177 -21.69 -8.10 -4.65
N ILE A 178 -21.76 -6.93 -3.99
CA ILE A 178 -20.58 -6.15 -3.66
C ILE A 178 -19.75 -6.99 -2.68
N PRO A 179 -18.47 -7.30 -2.99
CA PRO A 179 -17.66 -8.16 -2.14
C PRO A 179 -17.58 -7.63 -0.72
N ALA A 180 -17.70 -8.51 0.27
CA ALA A 180 -17.43 -8.12 1.65
C ALA A 180 -15.99 -7.61 1.80
N PRO A 181 -15.73 -6.64 2.69
CA PRO A 181 -14.36 -6.22 2.99
C PRO A 181 -13.51 -7.40 3.46
N PRO A 182 -12.20 -7.40 3.17
CA PRO A 182 -11.32 -8.47 3.62
C PRO A 182 -11.26 -8.53 5.15
N TRP A 183 -11.01 -9.74 5.68
CA TRP A 183 -11.01 -10.00 7.13
C TRP A 183 -10.04 -9.09 7.89
N TRP A 184 -8.85 -8.88 7.33
CA TRP A 184 -7.82 -8.02 7.94
C TRP A 184 -8.28 -6.57 8.04
N CYS A 185 -9.18 -6.12 7.15
CA CYS A 185 -9.77 -4.80 7.28
C CYS A 185 -10.75 -4.78 8.46
N VAL A 186 -11.65 -5.76 8.56
CA VAL A 186 -12.71 -5.76 9.60
C VAL A 186 -12.22 -6.05 11.02
N GLU A 187 -11.02 -6.59 11.21
CA GLU A 187 -10.44 -6.81 12.55
C GLU A 187 -9.75 -5.59 13.14
N THR A 188 -9.54 -4.55 12.34
CA THR A 188 -8.72 -3.41 12.75
C THR A 188 -9.50 -2.40 13.57
N ASP A 189 -8.82 -1.82 14.57
CA ASP A 189 -9.39 -0.74 15.38
C ASP A 189 -9.73 0.46 14.49
N PHE A 190 -10.78 1.20 14.86
CA PHE A 190 -11.30 2.28 14.03
C PHE A 190 -10.27 3.40 13.82
N SER A 191 -10.32 4.03 12.64
CA SER A 191 -9.68 5.32 12.26
C SER A 191 -8.20 5.30 11.84
N VAL A 192 -7.69 4.14 11.41
CA VAL A 192 -6.40 4.05 10.71
C VAL A 192 -6.64 3.68 9.25
N ILE A 193 -6.00 4.40 8.32
CA ILE A 193 -5.85 3.91 6.95
C ILE A 193 -4.86 2.76 6.98
N LEU A 194 -5.30 1.59 6.54
CA LEU A 194 -4.48 0.40 6.51
C LEU A 194 -4.35 -0.06 5.06
N ALA A 195 -3.16 0.05 4.50
CA ALA A 195 -2.84 -0.74 3.33
C ALA A 195 -2.43 -2.13 3.80
N GLY A 196 -3.19 -3.14 3.38
CA GLY A 196 -2.80 -4.54 3.56
C GLY A 196 -1.68 -4.92 2.59
N SER A 197 -1.65 -4.28 1.42
CA SER A 197 -0.63 -4.51 0.40
C SER A 197 -0.47 -3.31 -0.54
N ARG A 198 0.41 -3.44 -1.53
CA ARG A 198 0.57 -2.44 -2.59
C ARG A 198 -0.58 -2.44 -3.60
N THR A 199 -1.45 -3.44 -3.52
CA THR A 199 -2.60 -3.65 -4.40
C THR A 199 -3.92 -3.62 -3.63
N GLU A 200 -3.91 -3.33 -2.34
CA GLU A 200 -5.13 -3.32 -1.52
C GLU A 200 -5.01 -2.34 -0.35
N ALA A 201 -5.90 -1.35 -0.32
CA ALA A 201 -6.03 -0.38 0.78
C ALA A 201 -7.42 -0.46 1.37
N CYS A 202 -7.49 -0.41 2.69
CA CYS A 202 -8.75 -0.35 3.41
C CYS A 202 -8.70 0.73 4.50
N GLN A 203 -9.85 1.29 4.79
CA GLN A 203 -10.01 2.26 5.83
C GLN A 203 -11.32 2.00 6.55
N ARG A 204 -11.26 2.00 7.89
CA ARG A 204 -12.45 1.91 8.73
C ARG A 204 -12.55 3.10 9.64
N PHE A 205 -13.75 3.63 9.82
CA PHE A 205 -14.00 4.76 10.70
C PHE A 205 -15.47 4.78 11.12
N VAL A 206 -15.76 5.54 12.17
CA VAL A 206 -17.12 5.79 12.62
C VAL A 206 -17.51 7.21 12.21
N ALA A 207 -18.60 7.33 11.47
CA ALA A 207 -19.24 8.61 11.20
C ALA A 207 -20.41 8.82 12.17
N VAL A 208 -20.49 10.00 12.75
CA VAL A 208 -21.55 10.39 13.69
C VAL A 208 -22.42 11.44 13.00
N TYR A 209 -23.69 11.10 12.87
CA TYR A 209 -24.73 12.00 12.39
C TYR A 209 -25.55 12.46 13.58
N THR A 210 -25.60 13.77 13.84
CA THR A 210 -26.30 14.35 14.98
C THR A 210 -27.36 15.33 14.50
N THR A 211 -28.54 15.29 15.12
CA THR A 211 -29.67 16.20 14.89
C THR A 211 -29.84 17.11 16.09
N TRP A 212 -30.13 18.39 15.83
CA TRP A 212 -30.30 19.43 16.84
C TRP A 212 -31.55 20.24 16.56
N ARG A 213 -32.27 20.64 17.63
CA ARG A 213 -33.37 21.61 17.57
C ARG A 213 -33.11 22.79 18.49
N THR A 214 -33.62 23.96 18.11
CA THR A 214 -33.70 25.13 18.98
C THR A 214 -35.06 25.12 19.65
N ILE A 215 -35.08 24.83 20.95
CA ILE A 215 -36.30 24.79 21.78
C ILE A 215 -36.15 25.91 22.79
N ASP A 216 -37.06 26.90 22.76
CA ASP A 216 -37.04 28.07 23.65
C ASP A 216 -35.69 28.82 23.65
N GLY A 217 -35.08 28.93 22.47
CA GLY A 217 -33.78 29.59 22.29
C GLY A 217 -32.56 28.74 22.66
N VAL A 218 -32.75 27.51 23.14
CA VAL A 218 -31.67 26.59 23.51
C VAL A 218 -31.47 25.53 22.43
N ILE A 219 -30.22 25.35 21.97
CA ILE A 219 -29.88 24.27 21.05
C ILE A 219 -29.80 22.96 21.86
N THR A 220 -30.70 22.03 21.57
CA THR A 220 -30.83 20.73 22.22
C THR A 220 -30.60 19.62 21.20
N GLU A 221 -29.80 18.63 21.57
CA GLU A 221 -29.62 17.44 20.76
C GLU A 221 -30.89 16.61 20.78
N THR A 222 -31.38 16.21 19.61
CA THR A 222 -32.65 15.49 19.47
C THR A 222 -32.49 14.08 18.94
N GLY A 223 -31.28 13.68 18.56
CA GLY A 223 -31.01 12.36 18.03
C GLY A 223 -29.61 12.24 17.45
N GLN A 224 -29.08 11.03 17.46
CA GLN A 224 -27.77 10.71 16.92
C GLN A 224 -27.80 9.33 16.24
N MET A 225 -27.04 9.17 15.18
CA MET A 225 -26.77 7.89 14.51
C MET A 225 -25.27 7.71 14.31
N LYS A 226 -24.76 6.52 14.65
CA LYS A 226 -23.37 6.13 14.38
C LYS A 226 -23.34 5.13 13.23
N LEU A 227 -22.53 5.45 12.23
CA LEU A 227 -22.32 4.64 11.04
C LEU A 227 -20.91 4.07 11.09
N LEU A 228 -20.79 2.75 11.14
CA LEU A 228 -19.53 2.07 10.86
C LEU A 228 -19.31 2.07 9.35
N MET A 229 -18.26 2.75 8.90
CA MET A 229 -17.91 2.85 7.50
C MET A 229 -16.61 2.10 7.21
N THR A 230 -16.63 1.33 6.13
CA THR A 230 -15.47 0.63 5.58
C THR A 230 -15.30 1.04 4.12
N SER A 231 -14.18 1.66 3.80
CA SER A 231 -13.78 2.06 2.45
C SER A 231 -12.66 1.13 1.99
N HIS A 232 -12.89 0.37 0.92
CA HIS A 232 -11.96 -0.65 0.43
C HIS A 232 -11.61 -0.40 -1.04
N THR A 233 -10.32 -0.42 -1.37
CA THR A 233 -9.79 -0.09 -2.70
C THR A 233 -8.78 -1.15 -3.13
N PRO A 234 -9.23 -2.26 -3.73
CA PRO A 234 -8.35 -3.16 -4.46
C PRO A 234 -7.92 -2.51 -5.77
N VAL A 235 -6.65 -2.66 -6.13
CA VAL A 235 -6.07 -2.24 -7.41
C VAL A 235 -5.23 -3.40 -7.97
N HIS A 236 -4.82 -3.33 -9.23
CA HIS A 236 -4.07 -4.42 -9.84
C HIS A 236 -2.86 -3.91 -10.62
N ALA A 237 -1.69 -4.51 -10.39
CA ALA A 237 -0.43 -4.05 -10.98
C ALA A 237 -0.35 -4.23 -12.51
N LEU A 238 -1.30 -4.96 -13.11
CA LEU A 238 -1.37 -5.23 -14.55
C LEU A 238 -2.66 -4.72 -15.21
N ASP A 239 -3.51 -4.02 -14.43
CA ASP A 239 -4.77 -3.44 -14.92
C ASP A 239 -4.83 -1.95 -14.58
N ASN A 240 -5.24 -1.12 -15.54
CA ASN A 240 -5.45 0.31 -15.33
C ASN A 240 -6.86 0.62 -14.82
N GLU A 241 -7.69 -0.39 -14.62
CA GLU A 241 -9.00 -0.29 -14.02
C GLU A 241 -8.96 -0.77 -12.56
N TRP A 242 -9.78 -0.17 -11.72
CA TRP A 242 -9.94 -0.60 -10.33
C TRP A 242 -11.30 -0.18 -9.78
N THR A 243 -11.62 -0.68 -8.59
CA THR A 243 -12.89 -0.40 -7.92
C THR A 243 -12.64 0.15 -6.52
N HIS A 244 -13.46 1.11 -6.11
CA HIS A 244 -13.50 1.64 -4.75
C HIS A 244 -14.86 1.32 -4.13
N TYR A 245 -14.86 0.41 -3.16
CA TYR A 245 -16.04 0.00 -2.41
C TYR A 245 -16.26 0.87 -1.17
N LEU A 246 -17.52 1.13 -0.85
CA LEU A 246 -17.95 1.73 0.41
C LEU A 246 -18.98 0.81 1.06
N HIS A 247 -18.79 0.47 2.33
CA HIS A 247 -19.78 -0.22 3.15
C HIS A 247 -20.12 0.66 4.35
N ALA A 248 -21.40 0.86 4.62
CA ALA A 248 -21.88 1.69 5.72
C ALA A 248 -22.96 0.94 6.51
N GLY A 249 -22.69 0.66 7.78
CA GLY A 249 -23.62 -0.02 8.69
C GLY A 249 -24.04 0.87 9.85
N ALA A 250 -25.35 0.96 10.15
CA ALA A 250 -25.81 1.66 11.34
C ALA A 250 -25.58 0.79 12.60
N ILE A 251 -24.75 1.27 13.51
CA ILE A 251 -24.37 0.55 14.76
C ILE A 251 -25.04 1.13 16.01
N MET A 252 -25.59 2.34 15.91
CA MET A 252 -26.35 3.00 16.97
C MET A 252 -27.27 4.04 16.32
N SER A 253 -28.49 4.19 16.82
CA SER A 253 -29.36 5.31 16.46
C SER A 253 -30.36 5.61 17.57
N TYR A 254 -30.67 6.88 17.83
CA TYR A 254 -31.75 7.30 18.71
C TYR A 254 -32.38 8.63 18.30
N GLY A 255 -33.56 8.89 18.86
CA GLY A 255 -34.30 10.14 18.68
C GLY A 255 -34.62 10.40 17.22
N ASP A 256 -34.49 11.66 16.82
CA ASP A 256 -34.82 12.13 15.47
C ASP A 256 -33.89 11.58 14.36
N ALA A 257 -32.76 10.97 14.71
CA ALA A 257 -31.87 10.34 13.73
C ALA A 257 -32.37 8.95 13.30
N ILE A 258 -33.37 8.37 13.98
CA ILE A 258 -33.97 7.09 13.59
C ILE A 258 -34.66 7.25 12.24
N GLY A 259 -34.39 6.32 11.32
CA GLY A 259 -34.98 6.33 9.98
C GLY A 259 -34.33 7.35 9.03
N ALA A 260 -33.19 7.94 9.40
CA ALA A 260 -32.40 8.74 8.48
C ALA A 260 -32.04 7.94 7.22
N ASN A 261 -32.07 8.62 6.07
CA ASN A 261 -31.65 8.06 4.79
C ASN A 261 -30.17 8.35 4.55
N LEU A 262 -29.45 7.36 4.07
CA LEU A 262 -28.07 7.46 3.62
C LEU A 262 -28.02 7.38 2.09
N ASN A 263 -27.28 8.30 1.49
CA ASN A 263 -26.91 8.25 0.08
C ASN A 263 -25.40 8.53 -0.05
N ALA A 264 -24.78 8.07 -1.12
CA ALA A 264 -23.41 8.41 -1.43
C ALA A 264 -23.19 8.51 -2.94
N VAL A 265 -22.31 9.42 -3.35
CA VAL A 265 -21.90 9.59 -4.76
C VAL A 265 -20.38 9.45 -4.82
N GLY A 266 -19.91 8.54 -5.66
CA GLY A 266 -18.49 8.38 -5.91
C GLY A 266 -17.93 9.48 -6.83
N GLU A 267 -16.75 10.01 -6.51
CA GLU A 267 -16.10 11.08 -7.27
C GLU A 267 -14.60 10.79 -7.45
N PRO A 268 -14.06 10.86 -8.68
CA PRO A 268 -12.63 10.80 -8.91
C PRO A 268 -11.99 12.18 -8.72
N SER A 269 -10.67 12.19 -8.55
CA SER A 269 -9.83 13.38 -8.67
C SER A 269 -8.45 12.98 -9.18
N GLY A 270 -7.86 13.80 -10.04
CA GLY A 270 -6.60 13.50 -10.71
C GLY A 270 -6.77 12.82 -12.07
N GLU A 271 -5.83 11.96 -12.43
CA GLU A 271 -5.67 11.37 -13.77
C GLU A 271 -6.45 10.04 -13.91
N CYS A 272 -7.77 10.15 -13.77
CA CYS A 272 -8.70 9.01 -13.83
C CYS A 272 -10.13 9.42 -14.20
N SER A 273 -10.91 8.48 -14.72
CA SER A 273 -12.32 8.65 -15.09
C SER A 273 -13.23 7.63 -14.41
N VAL A 274 -14.49 8.02 -14.16
CA VAL A 274 -15.52 7.10 -13.66
C VAL A 274 -16.00 6.19 -14.78
N ARG A 275 -16.07 4.89 -14.50
CA ARG A 275 -16.79 3.90 -15.31
C ARG A 275 -18.15 3.55 -14.74
N GLN A 276 -18.22 3.42 -13.42
CA GLN A 276 -19.40 3.00 -12.71
C GLN A 276 -19.48 3.75 -11.39
N ASN A 277 -20.69 4.13 -10.99
CA ASN A 277 -20.96 4.78 -9.72
C ASN A 277 -22.33 4.32 -9.23
N VAL A 278 -22.33 3.32 -8.36
CA VAL A 278 -23.55 2.69 -7.83
C VAL A 278 -23.49 2.75 -6.32
N PHE A 279 -24.58 3.19 -5.70
CA PHE A 279 -24.75 3.15 -4.26
C PHE A 279 -26.20 2.76 -3.95
N ASP A 280 -26.40 1.79 -3.06
CA ASP A 280 -27.71 1.23 -2.72
C ASP A 280 -28.47 2.07 -1.66
N GLY A 281 -28.51 3.39 -1.83
CA GLY A 281 -29.00 4.34 -0.83
C GLY A 281 -30.41 4.04 -0.28
N GLY A 282 -30.68 4.52 0.93
CA GLY A 282 -31.98 4.36 1.58
C GLY A 282 -31.94 4.52 3.10
N SER A 283 -33.03 4.13 3.75
CA SER A 283 -33.18 4.23 5.21
C SER A 283 -32.14 3.39 5.96
N MET A 284 -31.68 3.90 7.10
CA MET A 284 -30.68 3.29 7.98
C MET A 284 -31.25 2.91 9.36
N PRO A 285 -32.16 1.93 9.47
CA PRO A 285 -32.48 1.35 10.77
C PRO A 285 -31.25 0.67 11.37
N LEU A 286 -31.25 0.43 12.68
CA LEU A 286 -30.17 -0.27 13.36
C LEU A 286 -29.91 -1.64 12.70
N GLY A 287 -28.64 -1.93 12.38
CA GLY A 287 -28.25 -3.16 11.69
C GLY A 287 -28.39 -3.12 10.16
N ALA A 288 -28.96 -2.05 9.58
CA ALA A 288 -28.95 -1.88 8.14
C ALA A 288 -27.53 -1.71 7.61
N LEU A 289 -27.27 -2.34 6.46
CA LEU A 289 -26.04 -2.23 5.69
C LEU A 289 -26.37 -1.61 4.33
N ARG A 290 -25.55 -0.64 3.93
CA ARG A 290 -25.55 -0.02 2.61
C ARG A 290 -24.17 -0.16 2.00
N GLN A 291 -24.12 -0.36 0.70
CA GLN A 291 -22.94 -0.66 -0.06
C GLN A 291 -22.89 0.15 -1.37
N GLY A 292 -21.68 0.53 -1.76
CA GLY A 292 -21.40 1.25 -2.98
C GLY A 292 -20.21 0.68 -3.73
N GLU A 293 -20.26 0.84 -5.04
CA GLU A 293 -19.22 0.51 -5.99
C GLU A 293 -18.91 1.72 -6.88
N LEU A 294 -17.67 2.19 -6.82
CA LEU A 294 -17.13 3.21 -7.72
C LEU A 294 -16.05 2.57 -8.60
N GLY A 295 -16.40 2.23 -9.83
CA GLY A 295 -15.49 1.69 -10.84
C GLY A 295 -14.76 2.82 -11.57
N LEU A 296 -13.44 2.71 -11.70
CA LEU A 296 -12.54 3.77 -12.17
C LEU A 296 -11.54 3.23 -13.19
N THR A 297 -11.03 4.13 -14.04
CA THR A 297 -9.96 3.85 -15.01
C THR A 297 -8.92 4.95 -14.98
N GLY A 298 -7.64 4.57 -14.98
CA GLY A 298 -6.51 5.48 -15.04
C GLY A 298 -6.27 5.97 -16.46
N THR A 299 -5.97 7.26 -16.63
CA THR A 299 -5.75 7.87 -17.95
C THR A 299 -4.29 7.81 -18.42
N ALA A 300 -3.35 7.48 -17.53
CA ALA A 300 -1.92 7.37 -17.84
C ALA A 300 -1.57 6.01 -18.45
N THR A 301 -1.92 5.81 -19.72
CA THR A 301 -1.78 4.51 -20.42
C THR A 301 -0.60 4.44 -21.39
N ALA A 302 -0.08 5.58 -21.86
CA ALA A 302 1.08 5.63 -22.75
C ALA A 302 2.34 5.10 -22.07
N VAL A 303 3.23 4.45 -22.81
CA VAL A 303 4.50 3.93 -22.29
C VAL A 303 5.30 5.05 -21.60
N GLY A 304 5.75 4.81 -20.37
CA GLY A 304 6.44 5.79 -19.53
C GLY A 304 5.52 6.79 -18.82
N ALA A 305 4.21 6.79 -19.10
CA ALA A 305 3.27 7.67 -18.42
C ALA A 305 3.06 7.24 -16.97
N ILE A 306 2.94 8.24 -16.10
CA ILE A 306 2.66 8.08 -14.68
C ILE A 306 1.49 8.99 -14.36
N GLY A 307 0.42 8.43 -13.79
CA GLY A 307 -0.77 9.17 -13.40
C GLY A 307 -1.16 8.92 -11.95
N TYR A 308 -1.62 9.96 -11.27
CA TYR A 308 -2.10 9.86 -9.89
C TYR A 308 -3.59 10.15 -9.81
N CYS A 309 -4.32 9.28 -9.13
CA CYS A 309 -5.74 9.40 -8.89
C CYS A 309 -6.04 9.27 -7.39
N ARG A 310 -7.10 9.94 -6.94
CA ARG A 310 -7.78 9.64 -5.68
C ARG A 310 -9.25 9.44 -5.98
N SER A 311 -9.83 8.38 -5.46
CA SER A 311 -11.27 8.19 -5.47
C SER A 311 -11.86 8.68 -4.16
N GLY A 312 -13.15 9.03 -4.16
CA GLY A 312 -13.81 9.49 -2.96
C GLY A 312 -15.30 9.23 -2.99
N TRP A 313 -15.93 9.34 -1.84
CA TRP A 313 -17.37 9.24 -1.68
C TRP A 313 -17.87 10.49 -0.98
N THR A 314 -18.76 11.23 -1.63
CA THR A 314 -19.56 12.28 -1.00
C THR A 314 -20.79 11.62 -0.40
N ILE A 315 -20.76 11.46 0.92
CA ILE A 315 -21.79 10.77 1.70
C ILE A 315 -22.76 11.81 2.24
N THR A 316 -24.06 11.55 2.10
CA THR A 316 -25.14 12.44 2.56
C THR A 316 -26.11 11.69 3.44
N VAL A 317 -26.41 12.25 4.62
CA VAL A 317 -27.36 11.69 5.59
C VAL A 317 -28.49 12.68 5.82
N THR A 318 -29.74 12.20 5.75
CA THR A 318 -30.94 13.04 5.86
C THR A 318 -31.97 12.39 6.79
N ALA A 319 -32.24 13.01 7.94
CA ALA A 319 -33.36 12.66 8.82
C ALA A 319 -34.67 13.36 8.39
N PRO A 320 -35.85 12.78 8.68
CA PRO A 320 -37.14 13.38 8.37
C PRO A 320 -37.29 14.80 8.94
N GLY A 321 -37.59 15.77 8.06
CA GLY A 321 -37.79 17.17 8.45
C GLY A 321 -36.52 17.89 8.88
N TYR A 322 -35.34 17.38 8.53
CA TYR A 322 -34.04 18.03 8.68
C TYR A 322 -33.37 18.27 7.32
N ASN A 323 -32.47 19.26 7.27
CA ASN A 323 -31.59 19.42 6.13
C ASN A 323 -30.55 18.28 6.07
N PRO A 324 -30.11 17.89 4.86
CA PRO A 324 -29.03 16.92 4.69
C PRO A 324 -27.72 17.45 5.30
N ALA A 325 -26.94 16.55 5.88
CA ALA A 325 -25.52 16.79 6.18
C ALA A 325 -24.68 15.88 5.29
N SER A 326 -23.58 16.41 4.74
CA SER A 326 -22.74 15.68 3.79
C SER A 326 -21.27 15.78 4.16
N MET A 327 -20.53 14.70 4.01
CA MET A 327 -19.07 14.67 4.17
C MET A 327 -18.44 13.96 2.98
N THR A 328 -17.21 14.32 2.64
CA THR A 328 -16.45 13.61 1.61
C THR A 328 -15.32 12.81 2.25
N ILE A 329 -15.26 11.53 1.95
CA ILE A 329 -14.09 10.69 2.25
C ILE A 329 -13.30 10.47 0.96
N ARG A 330 -11.97 10.38 1.07
CA ARG A 330 -11.10 10.10 -0.08
C ARG A 330 -10.23 8.90 0.22
N SER A 331 -10.07 8.05 -0.79
CA SER A 331 -9.06 7.00 -0.80
C SER A 331 -7.68 7.63 -0.63
N THR A 332 -6.72 6.78 -0.29
CA THR A 332 -5.33 7.16 -0.49
C THR A 332 -5.02 7.35 -1.98
N GLY A 333 -3.94 8.07 -2.26
CA GLY A 333 -3.46 8.23 -3.64
C GLY A 333 -3.19 6.87 -4.26
N ILE A 334 -3.78 6.63 -5.43
CA ILE A 334 -3.55 5.50 -6.31
C ILE A 334 -2.69 6.02 -7.44
N ARG A 335 -1.65 5.27 -7.81
CA ARG A 335 -0.89 5.57 -9.01
C ARG A 335 -1.19 4.54 -10.06
N CYS A 336 -1.67 4.99 -11.21
CA CYS A 336 -1.77 4.16 -12.40
C CYS A 336 -0.70 4.62 -13.36
N ASP A 337 0.12 3.69 -13.83
CA ASP A 337 1.27 4.01 -14.67
C ASP A 337 1.49 2.93 -15.71
N ASN A 338 2.25 3.29 -16.75
CA ASN A 338 2.83 2.36 -17.70
C ASN A 338 4.35 2.55 -17.78
N ALA A 339 4.96 2.81 -16.62
CA ALA A 339 6.34 3.25 -16.46
C ALA A 339 7.25 2.20 -15.79
N THR A 340 6.76 0.98 -15.57
CA THR A 340 7.61 -0.14 -15.19
C THR A 340 8.56 -0.45 -16.34
N GLY A 341 9.87 -0.32 -16.12
CA GLY A 341 10.88 -0.65 -17.12
C GLY A 341 10.77 -2.10 -17.63
N GLY A 342 11.29 -2.34 -18.83
CA GLY A 342 11.03 -3.57 -19.60
C GLY A 342 9.70 -3.47 -20.36
N ASN A 343 9.60 -4.11 -21.53
CA ASN A 343 8.46 -4.01 -22.46
C ASN A 343 7.11 -3.96 -21.72
N PRO A 344 6.53 -2.76 -21.52
CA PRO A 344 5.36 -2.61 -20.68
C PRO A 344 4.20 -3.31 -21.37
N ARG A 345 3.72 -4.41 -20.80
CA ARG A 345 2.64 -5.20 -21.40
C ARG A 345 1.27 -4.53 -21.21
N SER A 346 1.11 -3.77 -20.13
CA SER A 346 -0.09 -3.01 -19.82
C SER A 346 0.17 -1.96 -18.73
N ALA A 347 -0.63 -0.90 -18.76
CA ALA A 347 -0.74 0.02 -17.63
C ALA A 347 -1.33 -0.72 -16.42
N GLY A 348 -0.90 -0.32 -15.22
CA GLY A 348 -1.29 -0.95 -13.97
C GLY A 348 -1.42 0.06 -12.84
N CYS A 349 -2.25 -0.25 -11.86
CA CYS A 349 -2.48 0.60 -10.69
C CYS A 349 -1.90 0.00 -9.41
N VAL A 350 -1.31 0.85 -8.57
CA VAL A 350 -0.73 0.51 -7.27
C VAL A 350 -1.03 1.58 -6.23
N ILE A 351 -0.85 1.23 -4.97
CA ILE A 351 -0.85 2.13 -3.82
C ILE A 351 0.61 2.52 -3.55
N PRO A 352 1.09 3.66 -4.10
CA PRO A 352 2.52 3.94 -4.21
C PRO A 352 3.20 4.15 -2.85
N TRP A 353 2.46 4.59 -1.82
CA TRP A 353 2.99 4.83 -0.48
C TRP A 353 3.19 3.56 0.34
N TYR A 354 2.61 2.42 -0.06
CA TYR A 354 2.83 1.17 0.65
C TYR A 354 4.21 0.60 0.35
N ALA A 355 5.04 0.46 1.38
CA ALA A 355 6.39 -0.08 1.29
C ALA A 355 6.36 -1.61 1.16
N ALA A 356 6.11 -2.11 -0.05
CA ALA A 356 6.17 -3.54 -0.35
C ALA A 356 7.56 -4.11 -0.06
N ALA A 357 7.62 -5.39 0.31
CA ALA A 357 8.87 -6.05 0.67
C ALA A 357 9.36 -6.98 -0.44
N VAL A 358 10.64 -6.90 -0.76
CA VAL A 358 11.38 -8.02 -1.36
C VAL A 358 11.90 -8.91 -0.24
N THR A 359 12.00 -10.22 -0.50
CA THR A 359 12.47 -11.19 0.49
C THR A 359 13.69 -11.95 0.00
N TYR A 360 14.72 -12.01 0.85
CA TYR A 360 15.89 -12.87 0.70
C TYR A 360 15.84 -13.97 1.76
N SER A 361 16.09 -15.21 1.36
CA SER A 361 16.09 -16.36 2.29
C SER A 361 17.51 -16.86 2.52
N HIS A 362 17.82 -17.28 3.74
CA HIS A 362 19.10 -17.93 4.04
C HIS A 362 19.31 -19.24 3.28
N VAL A 363 18.26 -19.83 2.71
CA VAL A 363 18.36 -21.04 1.88
C VAL A 363 18.72 -20.71 0.42
N GLN A 364 18.17 -19.63 -0.14
CA GLN A 364 18.29 -19.32 -1.58
C GLN A 364 19.33 -18.26 -1.93
N GLN A 365 19.60 -17.33 -1.02
CA GLN A 365 20.57 -16.24 -1.17
C GLN A 365 21.38 -16.15 0.13
N ARG A 366 22.08 -17.23 0.49
CA ARG A 366 22.61 -17.41 1.86
C ARG A 366 23.50 -16.25 2.31
N THR A 367 24.47 -15.88 1.48
CA THR A 367 25.49 -14.87 1.81
C THR A 367 24.91 -13.45 1.78
N VAL A 368 24.07 -13.14 0.80
CA VAL A 368 23.32 -11.88 0.71
C VAL A 368 22.33 -11.71 1.86
N ALA A 369 21.56 -12.75 2.20
CA ALA A 369 20.61 -12.72 3.31
C ALA A 369 21.31 -12.44 4.64
N ALA A 370 22.44 -13.12 4.89
CA ALA A 370 23.26 -12.87 6.08
C ALA A 370 23.82 -11.45 6.11
N HIS A 371 24.31 -10.92 4.99
CA HIS A 371 24.80 -9.55 4.91
C HIS A 371 23.69 -8.53 5.20
N VAL A 372 22.52 -8.67 4.56
CA VAL A 372 21.38 -7.77 4.78
C VAL A 372 20.91 -7.82 6.23
N GLU A 373 20.82 -9.01 6.84
CA GLU A 373 20.43 -9.17 8.23
C GLU A 373 21.40 -8.44 9.18
N GLN A 374 22.71 -8.62 9.01
CA GLN A 374 23.72 -7.92 9.82
C GLN A 374 23.68 -6.40 9.61
N ALA A 375 23.54 -5.96 8.36
CA ALA A 375 23.46 -4.54 8.02
C ALA A 375 22.25 -3.88 8.69
N GLN A 376 21.08 -4.51 8.62
CA GLN A 376 19.86 -4.07 9.32
C GLN A 376 20.04 -4.09 10.84
N GLY A 377 20.64 -5.15 11.38
CA GLY A 377 20.97 -5.29 12.81
C GLY A 377 21.90 -4.19 13.33
N SER A 378 22.74 -3.61 12.46
CA SER A 378 23.60 -2.47 12.80
C SER A 378 22.87 -1.12 12.89
N GLY A 379 21.58 -1.08 12.53
CA GLY A 379 20.72 0.10 12.60
C GLY A 379 20.40 0.76 11.25
N LEU A 380 20.88 0.21 10.14
CA LEU A 380 20.57 0.69 8.79
C LEU A 380 19.07 0.48 8.46
N PRO A 381 18.46 1.39 7.67
CA PRO A 381 17.02 1.32 7.36
C PRO A 381 16.69 0.18 6.39
N GLY A 382 15.41 -0.09 6.21
CA GLY A 382 14.88 -0.90 5.11
C GLY A 382 14.05 -2.12 5.50
N ALA A 383 14.06 -2.53 6.77
CA ALA A 383 13.27 -3.68 7.25
C ALA A 383 11.82 -3.31 7.60
N THR A 384 11.57 -2.09 8.07
CA THR A 384 10.30 -1.69 8.68
C THR A 384 9.55 -0.64 7.85
N PHE A 385 8.25 -0.47 8.13
CA PHE A 385 7.44 0.58 7.51
C PHE A 385 7.82 1.99 7.98
N ASP A 386 8.37 2.13 9.19
CA ASP A 386 8.80 3.43 9.74
C ASP A 386 10.10 3.93 9.10
N ARG A 387 10.94 3.00 8.66
CA ARG A 387 12.24 3.28 8.04
C ARG A 387 12.42 2.44 6.77
N PRO A 388 11.56 2.59 5.75
CA PRO A 388 11.70 1.86 4.50
C PRO A 388 12.90 2.40 3.70
N LEU A 389 13.31 1.66 2.67
CA LEU A 389 14.15 2.20 1.62
C LEU A 389 13.28 2.97 0.62
N THR A 390 13.90 3.88 -0.13
CA THR A 390 13.24 4.65 -1.20
C THR A 390 13.96 4.36 -2.50
N ARG A 391 13.24 4.01 -3.57
CA ARG A 391 13.83 3.68 -4.86
C ARG A 391 14.60 4.87 -5.44
N ALA A 392 15.86 4.65 -5.77
CA ALA A 392 16.73 5.65 -6.40
C ALA A 392 16.57 5.71 -7.92
N SER A 393 16.99 6.83 -8.51
CA SER A 393 17.23 6.98 -9.94
C SER A 393 18.43 6.14 -10.39
N ASP A 394 18.58 5.94 -11.71
CA ASP A 394 19.73 5.23 -12.26
C ASP A 394 21.07 5.94 -11.99
N THR A 395 21.08 7.28 -12.02
CA THR A 395 22.27 8.08 -11.68
C THR A 395 22.68 7.90 -10.23
N ILE A 396 21.73 7.94 -9.29
CA ILE A 396 22.01 7.71 -7.86
C ILE A 396 22.46 6.27 -7.64
N ARG A 397 21.81 5.31 -8.31
CA ARG A 397 22.19 3.89 -8.23
C ARG A 397 23.63 3.64 -8.66
N GLN A 398 24.04 4.18 -9.79
CA GLN A 398 25.41 4.05 -10.28
C GLN A 398 26.40 4.68 -9.31
N ARG A 399 26.08 5.88 -8.80
CA ARG A 399 26.95 6.56 -7.85
C ARG A 399 27.08 5.83 -6.52
N ASN A 400 26.01 5.23 -6.00
CA ASN A 400 26.05 4.39 -4.81
C ASN A 400 27.02 3.21 -4.99
N ARG A 401 26.93 2.51 -6.13
CA ARG A 401 27.82 1.38 -6.45
C ARG A 401 29.28 1.76 -6.50
N GLU A 402 29.58 2.88 -7.17
CA GLU A 402 30.95 3.40 -7.21
C GLU A 402 31.45 3.70 -5.80
N LEU A 403 30.68 4.44 -5.00
CA LEU A 403 31.12 4.84 -3.67
C LEU A 403 31.26 3.65 -2.70
N ALA A 404 30.40 2.63 -2.82
CA ALA A 404 30.42 1.46 -1.94
C ALA A 404 31.45 0.40 -2.36
N CYS A 405 31.59 0.13 -3.66
CA CYS A 405 32.29 -1.06 -4.16
C CYS A 405 33.46 -0.78 -5.14
N HIS A 406 33.83 0.48 -5.44
CA HIS A 406 34.88 0.75 -6.44
C HIS A 406 36.27 0.17 -6.10
N ASP A 407 36.61 0.06 -4.82
CA ASP A 407 37.88 -0.47 -4.32
C ASP A 407 37.75 -1.93 -3.83
N ALA A 408 36.65 -2.61 -4.19
CA ALA A 408 36.47 -4.02 -3.87
C ALA A 408 37.56 -4.85 -4.56
N VAL A 409 38.20 -5.72 -3.78
CA VAL A 409 39.17 -6.67 -4.30
C VAL A 409 38.43 -7.68 -5.18
N SER A 410 38.96 -7.93 -6.38
CA SER A 410 38.46 -9.02 -7.23
C SER A 410 38.84 -10.36 -6.60
N LEU A 411 37.86 -11.10 -6.14
CA LEU A 411 38.01 -12.43 -5.56
C LEU A 411 37.21 -13.42 -6.41
N GLU A 412 37.78 -14.59 -6.67
CA GLU A 412 37.12 -15.60 -7.50
C GLU A 412 35.84 -16.12 -6.82
N GLY A 413 34.72 -16.11 -7.55
CA GLY A 413 33.41 -16.56 -7.07
C GLY A 413 32.70 -15.61 -6.11
N GLU A 414 33.28 -14.44 -5.83
CA GLU A 414 32.75 -13.45 -4.88
C GLU A 414 32.51 -12.12 -5.58
N SER A 415 31.52 -11.38 -5.09
CA SER A 415 31.18 -10.05 -5.60
C SER A 415 30.84 -9.12 -4.45
N CYS A 416 31.09 -7.81 -4.62
CA CYS A 416 30.72 -6.82 -3.61
C CYS A 416 29.20 -6.61 -3.60
N ASP A 417 28.58 -6.83 -2.46
CA ASP A 417 27.19 -6.46 -2.14
C ASP A 417 27.17 -5.28 -1.17
N GLU A 418 26.13 -4.45 -1.27
CA GLU A 418 26.00 -3.20 -0.53
C GLU A 418 24.60 -3.04 0.06
N TYR A 419 24.53 -2.64 1.33
CA TYR A 419 23.27 -2.36 2.03
C TYR A 419 23.33 -1.05 2.85
N PRO A 420 22.39 -0.10 2.73
CA PRO A 420 21.21 -0.12 1.86
C PRO A 420 21.55 -0.30 0.39
N LEU A 421 20.67 -0.99 -0.34
CA LEU A 421 20.92 -1.39 -1.73
C LEU A 421 21.34 -0.18 -2.58
N ALA A 422 22.26 -0.39 -3.53
CA ALA A 422 22.63 0.58 -4.57
C ALA A 422 21.44 1.38 -5.09
N SER A 423 20.36 0.63 -5.31
CA SER A 423 19.17 1.07 -5.98
C SER A 423 18.16 1.77 -5.05
N SER A 424 18.64 2.21 -3.88
CA SER A 424 17.92 3.01 -2.89
C SER A 424 18.56 4.39 -2.69
N GLN A 425 17.77 5.37 -2.26
CA GLN A 425 18.25 6.71 -1.92
C GLN A 425 19.07 6.72 -0.63
N GLN A 426 18.97 5.68 0.20
CA GLN A 426 19.67 5.53 1.47
C GLN A 426 21.08 4.93 1.33
N GLY A 427 21.54 4.68 0.09
CA GLY A 427 22.94 4.30 -0.17
C GLY A 427 23.92 5.43 0.16
N LEU A 428 25.20 5.22 -0.14
CA LEU A 428 26.28 6.09 0.36
C LEU A 428 26.22 7.55 -0.17
N THR A 429 25.48 7.81 -1.25
CA THR A 429 25.18 9.17 -1.71
C THR A 429 24.37 10.01 -0.72
N ALA A 430 23.63 9.39 0.20
CA ALA A 430 22.92 10.08 1.29
C ALA A 430 23.83 10.45 2.47
N GLY A 431 25.12 10.11 2.41
CA GLY A 431 26.11 10.38 3.46
C GLY A 431 26.34 9.20 4.41
N GLY A 432 27.13 9.45 5.46
CA GLY A 432 27.66 8.41 6.35
C GLY A 432 28.96 7.80 5.82
N THR A 433 29.40 6.70 6.45
CA THR A 433 30.64 5.99 6.09
C THR A 433 30.35 4.55 5.69
N ARG A 434 31.31 3.95 4.98
CA ARG A 434 31.31 2.50 4.79
C ARG A 434 31.49 1.79 6.13
N ARG A 435 30.87 0.63 6.26
CA ARG A 435 31.07 -0.33 7.34
C ARG A 435 31.14 -1.73 6.76
N SER A 436 31.76 -2.64 7.50
CA SER A 436 31.81 -4.06 7.16
C SER A 436 31.69 -4.89 8.44
N PHE A 437 31.55 -6.20 8.31
CA PHE A 437 31.42 -7.12 9.43
C PHE A 437 32.41 -8.28 9.32
N ALA A 438 32.56 -9.03 10.41
CA ALA A 438 33.37 -10.24 10.39
C ALA A 438 32.83 -11.22 9.33
N GLY A 439 33.72 -11.72 8.48
CA GLY A 439 33.36 -12.61 7.36
C GLY A 439 33.07 -11.91 6.04
N CYS A 440 33.00 -10.58 5.99
CA CYS A 440 32.71 -9.83 4.75
C CYS A 440 33.91 -9.55 3.84
N LEU A 441 35.10 -10.03 4.19
CA LEU A 441 36.33 -9.92 3.39
C LEU A 441 36.75 -8.48 3.00
N PHE A 442 36.36 -7.48 3.80
CA PHE A 442 36.85 -6.09 3.72
C PHE A 442 37.65 -5.72 4.98
N PRO A 443 38.92 -6.15 5.11
CA PRO A 443 39.67 -6.03 6.36
C PRO A 443 40.02 -4.58 6.76
N PHE A 444 39.99 -3.64 5.81
CA PHE A 444 40.34 -2.23 6.04
C PHE A 444 39.12 -1.34 6.31
N ILE A 445 37.92 -1.89 6.26
CA ILE A 445 36.68 -1.15 6.52
C ILE A 445 36.21 -1.51 7.94
N PRO A 446 36.11 -0.52 8.85
CA PRO A 446 35.75 -0.80 10.23
C PRO A 446 34.30 -1.28 10.36
N SER A 447 34.04 -2.06 11.40
CA SER A 447 32.67 -2.28 11.88
C SER A 447 32.11 -0.98 12.44
N ALA A 448 30.85 -0.67 12.13
CA ALA A 448 30.14 0.49 12.66
C ALA A 448 28.65 0.21 12.83
N THR A 449 27.98 1.03 13.64
CA THR A 449 26.54 1.00 13.85
C THR A 449 25.92 2.37 13.55
N GLY A 450 24.59 2.45 13.54
CA GLY A 450 23.84 3.69 13.33
C GLY A 450 23.08 3.73 12.00
N PRO A 451 22.28 4.80 11.80
CA PRO A 451 21.22 4.82 10.80
C PRO A 451 21.67 5.21 9.38
N THR A 452 22.91 5.64 9.19
CA THR A 452 23.44 6.20 7.94
C THR A 452 24.72 5.50 7.51
N GLY A 453 25.03 5.58 6.22
CA GLY A 453 26.18 4.90 5.61
C GLY A 453 25.76 3.63 4.87
N VAL A 454 26.75 2.80 4.53
CA VAL A 454 26.54 1.57 3.78
C VAL A 454 27.38 0.45 4.37
N SER A 455 26.78 -0.71 4.56
CA SER A 455 27.47 -1.97 4.80
C SER A 455 27.91 -2.55 3.47
N VAL A 456 29.16 -3.01 3.39
CA VAL A 456 29.70 -3.70 2.22
C VAL A 456 30.23 -5.07 2.61
N CYS A 457 30.00 -6.05 1.76
CA CYS A 457 30.38 -7.44 2.02
C CYS A 457 30.71 -8.13 0.71
N MET A 458 31.79 -8.91 0.68
CA MET A 458 31.98 -9.90 -0.38
C MET A 458 31.01 -11.05 -0.13
N VAL A 459 30.21 -11.35 -1.13
CA VAL A 459 29.19 -12.40 -1.12
C VAL A 459 29.31 -13.25 -2.38
N ASP A 460 28.81 -14.49 -2.31
CA ASP A 460 28.83 -15.41 -3.44
C ASP A 460 28.22 -14.75 -4.69
N GLU A 461 28.94 -14.80 -5.81
CA GLU A 461 28.55 -14.12 -7.05
C GLU A 461 27.19 -14.63 -7.56
N ASN A 462 26.86 -15.91 -7.38
CA ASN A 462 25.58 -16.47 -7.79
C ASN A 462 24.44 -15.96 -6.89
N ASP A 463 24.67 -15.88 -5.57
CA ASP A 463 23.72 -15.28 -4.63
C ASP A 463 23.43 -13.82 -5.02
N ASN A 464 24.46 -13.04 -5.34
CA ASN A 464 24.32 -11.64 -5.73
C ASN A 464 23.64 -11.46 -7.09
N TRP A 465 23.97 -12.30 -8.07
CA TRP A 465 23.31 -12.28 -9.37
C TRP A 465 21.81 -12.62 -9.26
N SER A 466 21.48 -13.63 -8.44
CA SER A 466 20.11 -14.00 -8.10
C SER A 466 19.34 -12.85 -7.42
N GLN A 467 20.00 -12.11 -6.51
CA GLN A 467 19.46 -10.91 -5.89
C GLN A 467 19.06 -9.86 -6.94
N GLY A 468 19.93 -9.57 -7.92
CA GLY A 468 19.66 -8.62 -8.99
C GLY A 468 18.42 -8.98 -9.82
N GLY A 469 18.26 -10.26 -10.17
CA GLY A 469 17.07 -10.78 -10.85
C GLY A 469 15.80 -10.63 -10.00
N LYS A 470 15.85 -11.02 -8.72
CA LYS A 470 14.73 -10.85 -7.78
C LYS A 470 14.31 -9.40 -7.63
N MET A 471 15.26 -8.47 -7.55
CA MET A 471 14.96 -7.04 -7.44
C MET A 471 14.26 -6.50 -8.69
N SER A 472 14.72 -6.89 -9.88
CA SER A 472 14.07 -6.48 -11.13
C SER A 472 12.62 -6.94 -11.19
N VAL A 473 12.37 -8.21 -10.88
CA VAL A 473 11.01 -8.79 -10.81
C VAL A 473 10.18 -8.12 -9.73
N PHE A 474 10.75 -7.86 -8.54
CA PHE A 474 10.07 -7.17 -7.46
C PHE A 474 9.60 -5.78 -7.88
N TYR A 475 10.48 -4.96 -8.46
CA TYR A 475 10.15 -3.62 -8.92
C TYR A 475 9.10 -3.62 -10.02
N HIS A 476 9.15 -4.59 -10.93
CA HIS A 476 8.13 -4.74 -11.97
C HIS A 476 6.77 -5.14 -11.38
N ASN A 477 6.72 -6.24 -10.61
CA ASN A 477 5.45 -6.80 -10.09
C ASN A 477 4.77 -5.88 -9.08
N ASN A 478 5.55 -5.12 -8.33
CA ASN A 478 5.02 -4.16 -7.37
C ASN A 478 4.92 -2.75 -7.97
N ARG A 479 5.31 -2.54 -9.24
CA ARG A 479 5.46 -1.22 -9.84
C ARG A 479 6.15 -0.24 -8.89
N VAL A 480 7.38 -0.52 -8.47
CA VAL A 480 8.15 0.40 -7.62
C VAL A 480 8.98 1.28 -8.53
N LEU A 481 8.59 2.55 -8.62
CA LEU A 481 9.26 3.57 -9.43
C LEU A 481 10.17 4.42 -8.55
N GLU A 482 11.00 5.26 -9.17
CA GLU A 482 11.82 6.24 -8.46
C GLU A 482 10.98 7.04 -7.45
N GLY A 483 11.51 7.16 -6.22
CA GLY A 483 10.84 7.84 -5.11
C GLY A 483 9.86 6.98 -4.33
N ASP A 484 9.49 5.78 -4.80
CA ASP A 484 8.61 4.90 -4.06
C ASP A 484 9.32 4.23 -2.87
N PRO A 485 8.62 4.07 -1.72
CA PRO A 485 9.14 3.28 -0.62
C PRO A 485 9.05 1.77 -0.92
N PHE A 486 10.03 1.02 -0.42
CA PHE A 486 10.05 -0.43 -0.39
C PHE A 486 10.85 -0.94 0.81
N ARG A 487 10.71 -2.23 1.13
CA ARG A 487 11.40 -2.90 2.22
C ARG A 487 12.20 -4.08 1.70
N VAL A 488 13.20 -4.49 2.46
CA VAL A 488 13.97 -5.71 2.25
C VAL A 488 13.82 -6.54 3.50
N LEU A 489 13.30 -7.75 3.37
CA LEU A 489 13.13 -8.69 4.48
C LEU A 489 14.06 -9.88 4.30
N VAL A 490 14.59 -10.35 5.41
CA VAL A 490 15.32 -11.62 5.48
C VAL A 490 14.40 -12.66 6.12
N VAL A 491 14.32 -13.84 5.52
CA VAL A 491 13.56 -14.97 6.05
C VAL A 491 14.47 -16.19 6.24
N PRO A 492 14.11 -17.12 7.14
CA PRO A 492 14.86 -18.35 7.35
C PRO A 492 15.14 -19.16 6.08
#